data_AF-F8PG01-F1
#
_entry.id   AF-F8PG01-F1
#
_cell.length_a   1.000
_cell.length_b   1.000
_cell.length_c   1.000
_cell.angle_alpha   90.00
_cell.angle_beta   90.00
_cell.angle_gamma   90.00
#
_symmetry.space_group_name_H-M   'P 1'
#
loop_
_entity.id
_entity.type
_entity.pdbx_description
1 polymer ?
#
loop_
_entity_poly.entity_id
_entity_poly.type
_entity_poly.pdbx_seq_one_letter_code
_entity_poly.pdbx_strand_id
1 'polypeptide(L)'
;LVFHYIFIPWLQMELDLFITKFNRTAPRHNPIKILPHGHPIDIFTKPDRFKSCDSAIKLHPPYLEEVHLKYTPPDHFVFNLVSPAFPAEAHAFLQRSGLPVFNCNNAWVIFHNTLAYFESIVNDD
;
A
#
# COMPACT_ATOMS: atom_id res chain seq x y z
N LEU A 1 -15.62 -8.29 -6.58
CA LEU A 1 -14.86 -7.17 -7.18
C LEU A 1 -14.85 -5.94 -6.26
N VAL A 2 -16.01 -5.52 -5.74
CA VAL A 2 -16.13 -4.37 -4.81
C VAL A 2 -15.17 -4.45 -3.63
N PHE A 3 -15.08 -5.62 -2.97
CA PHE A 3 -14.19 -5.81 -1.83
C PHE A 3 -12.72 -5.54 -2.19
N HIS A 4 -12.22 -6.18 -3.26
CA HIS A 4 -10.84 -5.99 -3.72
C HIS A 4 -10.56 -4.54 -4.06
N TYR A 5 -11.46 -3.89 -4.78
CA TYR A 5 -11.32 -2.50 -5.21
C TYR A 5 -11.23 -1.51 -4.03
N ILE A 6 -11.98 -1.74 -2.95
CA ILE A 6 -12.02 -0.83 -1.79
C ILE A 6 -10.94 -1.18 -0.76
N PHE A 7 -10.92 -2.43 -0.30
CA PHE A 7 -10.14 -2.79 0.89
C PHE A 7 -8.66 -3.02 0.60
N ILE A 8 -8.29 -3.55 -0.57
CA ILE A 8 -6.87 -3.82 -0.85
C ILE A 8 -6.06 -2.52 -0.95
N PRO A 9 -6.47 -1.48 -1.71
CA PRO A 9 -5.74 -0.22 -1.74
C PRO A 9 -5.74 0.49 -0.40
N TRP A 10 -6.85 0.43 0.34
CA TRP A 10 -6.93 1.01 1.68
C TRP A 10 -5.99 0.30 2.67
N LEU A 11 -5.96 -1.04 2.69
CA LEU A 11 -5.03 -1.80 3.51
C LEU A 11 -3.57 -1.55 3.11
N GLN A 12 -3.27 -1.43 1.82
CA GLN A 12 -1.93 -1.07 1.35
C GLN A 12 -1.51 0.29 1.90
N MET A 13 -2.39 1.30 1.84
CA MET A 13 -2.13 2.62 2.42
C MET A 13 -1.86 2.55 3.94
N GLU A 14 -2.64 1.77 4.70
CA GLU A 14 -2.41 1.57 6.14
C GLU A 14 -1.07 0.88 6.42
N LEU A 15 -0.70 -0.12 5.61
CA LEU A 15 0.59 -0.79 5.71
C LEU A 15 1.75 0.16 5.39
N ASP A 16 1.62 1.02 4.39
CA ASP A 16 2.63 2.01 4.03
C ASP A 16 2.83 3.05 5.15
N LEU A 17 1.72 3.48 5.77
CA LEU A 17 1.75 4.33 6.97
C LEU A 17 2.43 3.63 8.14
N PHE A 18 2.11 2.35 8.36
CA PHE A 18 2.75 1.54 9.40
C PHE A 18 4.25 1.40 9.16
N ILE A 19 4.68 1.05 7.95
CA ILE A 19 6.10 0.93 7.56
C ILE A 19 6.81 2.26 7.83
N THR A 20 6.22 3.38 7.40
CA THR A 20 6.78 4.71 7.61
C THR A 20 6.93 5.03 9.09
N LYS A 21 5.89 4.78 9.89
CA LYS A 21 5.90 5.01 11.33
C LYS A 21 6.93 4.12 12.02
N PHE A 22 6.91 2.82 11.75
CA PHE A 22 7.78 1.83 12.36
C PHE A 22 9.25 2.15 12.08
N ASN A 23 9.61 2.39 10.81
CA ASN A 23 10.98 2.70 10.41
C ASN A 23 11.49 4.06 10.93
N ARG A 24 10.58 4.98 11.28
CA ARG A 24 10.89 6.28 11.88
C ARG A 24 10.73 6.32 13.39
N THR A 25 10.34 5.24 14.05
CA THR A 25 10.21 5.22 15.52
C THR A 25 11.44 4.57 16.13
N ALA A 26 12.07 5.24 17.09
CA ALA A 26 13.18 4.66 17.83
C ALA A 26 12.64 3.52 18.72
N PRO A 27 13.37 2.40 18.84
CA PRO A 27 12.99 1.33 19.77
C PRO A 27 12.87 1.86 21.21
N ARG A 28 11.81 1.46 21.91
CA ARG A 28 11.65 1.81 23.33
C ARG A 28 12.77 1.14 24.14
N HIS A 29 13.42 1.90 25.01
CA HIS A 29 14.47 1.40 25.89
C HIS A 29 14.01 0.16 26.68
N ASN A 30 14.84 -0.87 26.70
CA ASN A 30 14.62 -2.10 27.45
C ASN A 30 15.97 -2.55 28.05
N PRO A 31 16.11 -2.64 29.39
CA PRO A 31 17.39 -2.97 30.02
C PRO A 31 17.84 -4.42 29.82
N ILE A 32 16.94 -5.32 29.40
CA ILE A 32 17.23 -6.74 29.18
C ILE A 32 17.68 -6.98 27.73
N LYS A 33 17.43 -6.04 26.82
CA LYS A 33 17.65 -6.22 25.38
C LYS A 33 18.62 -5.17 24.84
N ILE A 34 19.62 -5.62 24.10
CA ILE A 34 20.45 -4.74 23.28
C ILE A 34 19.59 -4.29 22.08
N LEU A 35 19.35 -2.99 22.00
CA LEU A 35 18.53 -2.37 20.95
C LEU A 35 19.39 -1.49 20.03
N PRO A 36 19.01 -1.35 18.75
CA PRO A 36 19.62 -0.37 17.86
C PRO A 36 19.53 1.04 18.46
N HIS A 37 20.61 1.82 18.33
CA HIS A 37 20.78 3.12 18.98
C HIS A 37 19.95 4.28 18.38
N GLY A 38 19.10 4.02 17.40
CA GLY A 38 18.38 5.06 16.67
C GLY A 38 17.23 4.52 15.82
N HIS A 39 16.68 5.41 15.00
CA HIS A 39 15.61 5.06 14.08
C HIS A 39 16.12 4.08 13.01
N PRO A 40 15.39 2.99 12.72
CA PRO A 40 15.81 2.02 11.71
C PRO A 40 16.20 2.66 10.37
N ILE A 41 15.44 3.66 9.90
CA ILE A 41 15.72 4.33 8.63
C ILE A 41 17.04 5.12 8.64
N ASP A 42 17.41 5.72 9.77
CA ASP A 42 18.64 6.50 9.89
C ASP A 42 19.86 5.59 9.96
N ILE A 43 19.74 4.46 10.66
CA ILE A 43 20.78 3.43 10.71
C ILE A 43 21.01 2.84 9.32
N PHE A 44 19.94 2.56 8.57
CA PHE A 44 20.02 2.04 7.22
C PHE A 44 20.66 3.04 6.25
N THR A 45 20.29 4.31 6.33
CA THR A 45 20.79 5.34 5.40
C THR A 45 22.17 5.90 5.76
N LYS A 46 22.54 5.91 7.04
CA LYS A 46 23.78 6.50 7.55
C LYS A 46 24.43 5.61 8.64
N PRO A 47 24.80 4.36 8.31
CA PRO A 47 25.30 3.40 9.29
C PRO A 47 26.56 3.87 10.04
N ASP A 48 27.42 4.66 9.38
CA ASP A 48 28.64 5.23 9.97
C ASP A 48 28.36 6.08 11.22
N ARG A 49 27.23 6.80 11.25
CA ARG A 49 26.83 7.63 12.40
C ARG A 49 26.46 6.81 13.63
N PHE A 50 26.14 5.53 13.44
CA PHE A 50 25.69 4.61 14.47
C PHE A 50 26.72 3.53 14.80
N LYS A 51 27.97 3.66 14.32
CA LYS A 51 29.02 2.64 14.46
C LYS A 51 28.57 1.26 13.98
N SER A 52 27.69 1.22 12.98
CA SER A 52 27.17 0.01 12.36
C SER A 52 27.92 -0.26 11.05
N CYS A 53 28.07 -1.54 10.69
CA CYS A 53 28.56 -1.90 9.37
C CYS A 53 27.45 -1.74 8.33
N ASP A 54 27.79 -1.19 7.16
CA ASP A 54 26.91 -1.19 6.00
C ASP A 54 27.04 -2.53 5.27
N SER A 55 26.03 -3.39 5.43
CA SER A 55 25.93 -4.66 4.69
C SER A 55 24.89 -4.58 3.56
N ALA A 56 24.45 -3.38 3.19
CA ALA A 56 23.49 -3.23 2.10
C ALA A 56 24.15 -3.57 0.76
N ILE A 57 23.47 -4.39 -0.03
CA ILE A 57 23.85 -4.65 -1.41
C ILE A 57 23.60 -3.36 -2.20
N LYS A 58 24.67 -2.72 -2.67
CA LYS A 58 24.58 -1.50 -3.49
C LYS A 58 24.16 -1.88 -4.90
N LEU A 59 22.85 -1.82 -5.15
CA LEU A 59 22.28 -2.05 -6.48
C LEU A 59 22.25 -0.74 -7.27
N HIS A 60 22.68 -0.81 -8.52
CA HIS A 60 22.51 0.29 -9.46
C HIS A 60 21.04 0.32 -9.91
N PRO A 61 20.29 1.42 -9.71
CA PRO A 61 18.84 1.45 -9.95
C PRO A 61 18.40 0.99 -11.36
N PRO A 62 19.12 1.33 -12.44
CA PRO A 62 18.80 0.83 -13.79
C PRO A 62 18.73 -0.70 -13.93
N TYR A 63 19.48 -1.46 -13.12
CA TYR A 63 19.39 -2.93 -13.18
C TYR A 63 18.07 -3.46 -12.61
N LEU A 64 17.50 -2.78 -11.61
CA LEU A 64 16.19 -3.15 -11.09
C LEU A 64 15.09 -2.83 -12.10
N GLU A 65 15.19 -1.71 -12.81
CA GLU A 65 14.25 -1.37 -13.89
C GLU A 65 14.29 -2.40 -15.02
N GLU A 66 15.49 -2.84 -15.43
CA GLU A 66 15.64 -3.89 -16.45
C GLU A 66 14.99 -5.21 -16.01
N VAL A 67 15.22 -5.63 -14.76
CA VAL A 67 14.59 -6.83 -14.18
C VAL A 67 13.07 -6.67 -14.11
N HIS A 68 12.59 -5.49 -13.70
CA HIS A 68 11.15 -5.21 -13.64
C HIS A 68 10.52 -5.32 -15.04
N LEU A 69 11.11 -4.69 -16.06
CA LEU A 69 10.60 -4.75 -17.43
C LEU A 69 10.62 -6.18 -17.99
N LYS A 70 11.62 -6.98 -17.62
CA LYS A 70 11.79 -8.34 -18.11
C LYS A 70 10.84 -9.35 -17.46
N TYR A 71 10.63 -9.27 -16.15
CA TYR A 71 9.92 -10.29 -15.38
C TYR A 71 8.55 -9.85 -14.87
N THR A 72 8.36 -8.55 -14.70
CA THR A 72 7.14 -7.96 -14.12
C THR A 72 6.75 -6.71 -14.93
N PRO A 73 6.46 -6.84 -16.24
CA PRO A 73 6.08 -5.70 -17.06
C PRO A 73 4.84 -5.02 -16.46
N PRO A 74 4.79 -3.68 -16.41
CA PRO A 74 3.75 -2.94 -15.68
C PRO A 74 2.35 -3.21 -16.23
N ASP A 75 2.23 -3.53 -17.52
CA ASP A 75 0.96 -3.80 -18.19
C ASP A 75 0.48 -5.26 -18.03
N HIS A 76 1.17 -6.07 -17.22
CA HIS A 76 0.79 -7.46 -17.02
C HIS A 76 -0.54 -7.57 -16.24
N PHE A 77 -1.50 -8.33 -16.78
CA PHE A 77 -2.84 -8.46 -16.21
C PHE A 77 -2.89 -8.94 -14.75
N VAL A 78 -1.85 -9.63 -14.26
CA VAL A 78 -1.72 -10.03 -12.83
C VAL A 78 -1.68 -8.82 -11.90
N PHE A 79 -1.25 -7.65 -12.39
CA PHE A 79 -1.28 -6.40 -11.62
C PHE A 79 -2.65 -5.73 -11.63
N ASN A 80 -3.59 -6.20 -12.45
CA ASN A 80 -4.96 -5.71 -12.41
C ASN A 80 -5.64 -6.29 -11.16
N LEU A 81 -5.84 -5.42 -10.16
CA LEU A 81 -6.55 -5.75 -8.92
C LEU A 81 -7.96 -6.31 -9.16
N VAL A 82 -8.62 -5.78 -10.18
CA VAL A 82 -9.94 -6.16 -10.69
C VAL A 82 -9.94 -5.94 -12.21
N SER A 83 -10.91 -6.52 -12.92
CA SER A 83 -11.05 -6.31 -14.37
C SER A 83 -11.12 -4.80 -14.70
N PRO A 84 -10.41 -4.29 -15.73
CA PRO A 84 -10.28 -2.85 -16.01
C PRO A 84 -11.61 -2.09 -16.20
N ALA A 85 -12.67 -2.76 -16.65
CA ALA A 85 -14.00 -2.15 -16.78
C ALA A 85 -14.63 -1.81 -15.43
N PHE A 86 -14.34 -2.58 -14.37
CA PHE A 86 -14.96 -2.42 -13.06
C PHE A 86 -14.52 -1.13 -12.34
N PRO A 87 -13.22 -0.77 -12.27
CA PRO A 87 -12.77 0.50 -11.69
C PRO A 87 -13.40 1.73 -12.32
N ALA A 88 -13.62 1.74 -13.64
CA ALA A 88 -14.20 2.88 -14.32
C ALA A 88 -15.62 3.16 -13.80
N GLU A 89 -16.44 2.12 -13.69
CA GLU A 89 -17.82 2.22 -13.20
C GLU A 89 -17.88 2.54 -11.71
N ALA A 90 -17.06 1.85 -10.91
CA ALA A 90 -16.98 2.09 -9.47
C ALA A 90 -16.52 3.52 -9.16
N HIS A 91 -15.54 4.03 -9.91
CA HIS A 91 -15.04 5.39 -9.77
C HIS A 91 -16.11 6.41 -10.14
N ALA A 92 -16.86 6.19 -11.24
CA ALA A 92 -17.96 7.07 -11.63
C ALA A 92 -19.04 7.17 -10.54
N PHE A 93 -19.41 6.05 -9.91
CA PHE A 93 -20.34 6.03 -8.78
C PHE A 93 -19.81 6.78 -7.55
N LEU A 94 -18.56 6.52 -7.16
CA LEU A 94 -17.94 7.18 -6.00
C LEU A 94 -17.76 8.69 -6.23
N GLN A 95 -17.47 9.11 -7.47
CA GLN A 95 -17.37 10.52 -7.84
C GLN A 95 -18.71 11.25 -7.68
N ARG A 96 -19.83 10.63 -8.09
CA ARG A 96 -21.18 11.18 -7.84
C ARG A 96 -21.51 11.27 -6.35
N SER A 97 -20.95 10.37 -5.56
CA SER A 97 -21.11 10.33 -4.10
C SER A 97 -20.16 11.28 -3.33
N GLY A 98 -19.36 12.07 -4.05
CA GLY A 98 -18.46 13.06 -3.45
C GLY A 98 -17.07 12.55 -3.06
N LEU A 99 -16.61 11.40 -3.57
CA LEU A 99 -15.27 10.82 -3.33
C LEU A 99 -14.92 10.77 -1.83
N PRO A 100 -15.61 9.94 -1.04
CA PRO A 100 -15.36 9.85 0.38
C PRO A 100 -13.93 9.38 0.66
N VAL A 101 -13.26 10.03 1.62
CA VAL A 101 -11.94 9.62 2.10
C VAL A 101 -12.08 8.29 2.84
N PHE A 102 -11.41 7.23 2.37
CA PHE A 102 -11.46 5.91 3.01
C PHE A 102 -10.76 5.92 4.38
N ASN A 103 -11.47 5.49 5.41
CA ASN A 103 -10.95 5.25 6.75
C ASN A 103 -11.70 4.08 7.41
N CYS A 104 -11.21 3.60 8.55
CA CYS A 104 -11.81 2.46 9.25
C CYS A 104 -13.29 2.67 9.66
N ASN A 105 -13.75 3.91 9.82
CA ASN A 105 -15.11 4.22 10.23
C ASN A 105 -16.11 4.20 9.07
N ASN A 106 -15.65 4.47 7.84
CA ASN A 106 -16.53 4.57 6.68
C ASN A 106 -16.26 3.52 5.59
N ALA A 107 -15.16 2.76 5.67
CA ALA A 107 -14.81 1.77 4.65
C ALA A 107 -15.94 0.75 4.39
N TRP A 108 -16.58 0.25 5.45
CA TRP A 108 -17.72 -0.67 5.34
C TRP A 108 -18.97 0.00 4.75
N VAL A 109 -19.24 1.25 5.10
CA VAL A 109 -20.38 2.01 4.55
C VAL A 109 -20.19 2.21 3.05
N ILE A 110 -18.99 2.63 2.63
CA ILE A 110 -18.65 2.81 1.22
C ILE A 110 -18.77 1.47 0.49
N PHE A 111 -18.26 0.39 1.09
CA PHE A 111 -18.39 -0.96 0.54
C PHE A 111 -19.85 -1.36 0.31
N HIS A 112 -20.72 -1.22 1.30
CA HIS A 112 -22.12 -1.57 1.17
C HIS A 112 -22.85 -0.72 0.13
N ASN A 113 -22.57 0.59 0.09
CA ASN A 113 -23.18 1.49 -0.91
C ASN A 113 -22.75 1.13 -2.33
N THR A 114 -21.45 0.87 -2.55
CA THR A 114 -20.94 0.46 -3.86
C THR A 114 -21.44 -0.92 -4.24
N LEU A 115 -21.56 -1.86 -3.29
CA LEU A 115 -22.11 -3.18 -3.54
C LEU A 115 -23.57 -3.10 -3.98
N ALA A 116 -24.40 -2.36 -3.24
CA ALA A 116 -25.81 -2.17 -3.57
C ALA A 116 -26.01 -1.53 -4.96
N TYR A 117 -25.14 -0.60 -5.36
CA TYR A 117 -25.16 -0.02 -6.71
C TYR A 117 -24.89 -1.05 -7.81
N PHE A 118 -23.89 -1.91 -7.63
CA PHE A 118 -23.62 -2.95 -8.62
C PHE A 118 -24.70 -4.03 -8.65
N GLU A 119 -25.30 -4.35 -7.50
CA GLU A 119 -26.45 -5.26 -7.42
C GLU A 119 -27.68 -4.67 -8.12
N SER A 120 -27.94 -3.36 -8.02
CA SER A 120 -29.07 -2.74 -8.73
C SER A 120 -28.88 -2.76 -10.24
N ILE A 121 -27.66 -2.57 -10.75
CA ILE A 121 -27.37 -2.67 -12.19
C ILE A 121 -27.67 -4.08 -12.69
N VAL A 122 -27.25 -5.11 -11.95
CA VAL A 122 -27.46 -6.52 -12.34
C VAL A 122 -28.93 -6.92 -12.31
N ASN A 123 -29.75 -6.31 -11.45
CA ASN A 123 -31.17 -6.62 -11.34
C ASN A 123 -32.06 -5.86 -12.35
N ASP A 124 -31.54 -4.79 -12.96
CA ASP A 124 -32.25 -3.99 -13.99
C ASP A 124 -31.99 -4.49 -15.42
N ASP A 125 -31.02 -5.39 -15.63
CA ASP A 125 -30.73 -6.12 -16.89
C ASP A 125 -31.45 -7.49 -16.95
#